data_AF-A0A3B0MMK5-F1
#
_entry.id   AF-A0A3B0MMK5-F1
#
_cell.length_a   1.000
_cell.length_b   1.000
_cell.length_c   1.000
_cell.angle_alpha   90.00
_cell.angle_beta   90.00
_cell.angle_gamma   90.00
#
_symmetry.space_group_name_H-M   'P 1'
#
loop_
_entity.id
_entity.type
_entity.pdbx_description
1 polymer ?
#
loop_
_entity_poly.entity_id
_entity_poly.type
_entity_poly.pdbx_seq_one_letter_code
_entity_poly.pdbx_strand_id
1 'polypeptide(L)'
;MTDVKQIETRLSRALDRISSAADKLAKPAQTAPVVEADPDAARLQAELEAERAKTAQLTERVNAVRQRQDSSVASMERRLARMTEQLDLQSLEMLRLKKANSKLIEANRQLREGHEAQVIEPSAINRSLVAELEALRAERASELAEMEDVLGELKPLMGAGERDA
;
A
#
# COMPACT_ATOMS: atom_id res chain seq x y z
N MET A 1 91.29 -21.01 -2.50
CA MET A 1 91.04 -19.90 -3.45
C MET A 1 90.31 -20.33 -4.72
N THR A 2 90.34 -21.60 -5.12
CA THR A 2 89.66 -22.12 -6.33
C THR A 2 88.14 -22.26 -6.14
N ASP A 3 87.67 -22.63 -4.94
CA ASP A 3 86.24 -22.80 -4.66
C ASP A 3 85.45 -21.48 -4.70
N VAL A 4 86.05 -20.37 -4.25
CA VAL A 4 85.42 -19.04 -4.27
C VAL A 4 85.15 -18.59 -5.70
N LYS A 5 86.13 -18.78 -6.62
CA LYS A 5 85.94 -18.46 -8.04
C LYS A 5 84.86 -19.34 -8.69
N GLN A 6 84.74 -20.60 -8.28
CA GLN A 6 83.71 -21.51 -8.77
C GLN A 6 82.31 -21.09 -8.31
N ILE A 7 82.19 -20.63 -7.05
CA ILE A 7 80.95 -20.09 -6.50
C ILE A 7 80.57 -18.79 -7.19
N GLU A 8 81.52 -17.87 -7.42
CA GLU A 8 81.29 -16.62 -8.17
C GLU A 8 80.79 -16.90 -9.59
N THR A 9 81.42 -17.84 -10.30
CA THR A 9 81.00 -18.18 -11.68
C THR A 9 79.60 -18.80 -11.71
N ARG A 10 79.23 -19.60 -10.70
CA ARG A 10 77.88 -20.16 -10.55
C ARG A 10 76.86 -19.08 -10.18
N LEU A 11 77.22 -18.14 -9.32
CA LEU A 11 76.34 -17.06 -8.89
C LEU A 11 76.04 -16.11 -10.05
N SER A 12 77.05 -15.71 -10.82
CA SER A 12 76.87 -14.88 -12.02
C SER A 12 75.94 -15.55 -13.04
N ARG A 13 76.16 -16.85 -13.29
CA ARG A 13 75.29 -17.62 -14.20
C ARG A 13 73.86 -17.77 -13.67
N ALA A 14 73.66 -17.85 -12.36
CA ALA A 14 72.33 -17.87 -11.75
C ALA A 14 71.63 -16.51 -11.87
N LEU A 15 72.37 -15.42 -11.64
CA LEU A 15 71.86 -14.05 -11.78
C LEU A 15 71.50 -13.71 -13.23
N ASP A 16 72.31 -14.11 -14.21
CA ASP A 16 71.99 -13.96 -15.65
C ASP A 16 70.72 -14.74 -16.05
N ARG A 17 70.50 -15.88 -15.40
CA ARG A 17 69.30 -16.71 -15.63
C ARG A 17 68.05 -16.09 -15.01
N ILE A 18 68.20 -15.40 -13.87
CA ILE A 18 67.12 -14.67 -13.22
C ILE A 18 66.83 -13.38 -13.98
N SER A 19 67.84 -12.63 -14.45
CA SER A 19 67.63 -11.42 -15.25
C SER A 19 66.93 -11.74 -16.57
N SER A 20 67.36 -12.79 -17.27
CA SER A 20 66.69 -13.23 -18.50
C SER A 20 65.27 -13.80 -18.27
N ALA A 21 64.99 -14.36 -17.10
CA ALA A 21 63.63 -14.77 -16.72
C ALA A 21 62.76 -13.56 -16.33
N ALA A 22 63.33 -12.58 -15.63
CA ALA A 22 62.67 -11.33 -15.27
C ALA A 22 62.35 -10.50 -16.52
N ASP A 23 63.26 -10.43 -17.50
CA ASP A 23 63.02 -9.77 -18.79
C ASP A 23 61.91 -10.45 -19.60
N LYS A 24 61.76 -11.78 -19.49
CA LYS A 24 60.66 -12.52 -20.11
C LYS A 24 59.32 -12.28 -19.41
N LEU A 25 59.32 -12.01 -18.10
CA LEU A 25 58.13 -11.63 -17.35
C LEU A 25 57.78 -10.14 -17.53
N ALA A 26 58.78 -9.27 -17.67
CA ALA A 26 58.65 -7.83 -17.82
C ALA A 26 58.36 -7.40 -19.26
N LYS A 27 58.70 -8.24 -20.25
CA LYS A 27 58.12 -8.09 -21.59
C LYS A 27 56.62 -8.34 -21.47
N PRO A 28 55.75 -7.33 -21.71
CA PRO A 28 54.33 -7.63 -21.91
C PRO A 28 54.26 -8.67 -23.02
N ALA A 29 53.33 -9.61 -22.93
CA ALA A 29 53.10 -10.67 -23.90
C ALA A 29 52.85 -10.12 -25.32
N GLN A 30 53.88 -9.63 -25.98
CA GLN A 30 53.93 -9.27 -27.39
C GLN A 30 54.34 -10.52 -28.15
N THR A 31 53.41 -11.47 -28.15
CA THR A 31 53.18 -12.57 -29.10
C THR A 31 52.29 -13.60 -28.40
N ALA A 32 51.17 -13.18 -27.82
CA ALA A 32 49.97 -13.90 -28.19
C ALA A 32 49.73 -13.58 -29.68
N PRO A 33 49.23 -14.50 -30.51
CA PRO A 33 48.56 -14.04 -31.72
C PRO A 33 47.62 -12.93 -31.24
N VAL A 34 47.58 -11.81 -31.95
CA VAL A 34 46.43 -10.91 -31.84
C VAL A 34 45.25 -11.85 -31.98
N VAL A 35 44.58 -12.18 -30.87
CA VAL A 35 43.26 -12.76 -30.92
C VAL A 35 42.53 -11.62 -31.59
N GLU A 36 42.36 -11.73 -32.91
CA GLU A 36 41.40 -10.92 -33.65
C GLU A 36 40.22 -10.83 -32.72
N ALA A 37 39.89 -9.61 -32.29
CA ALA A 37 38.79 -9.39 -31.35
C ALA A 37 37.63 -10.23 -31.87
N ASP A 38 37.34 -11.34 -31.16
CA ASP A 38 36.54 -12.41 -31.71
C ASP A 38 35.22 -11.77 -32.12
N PRO A 39 34.86 -11.74 -33.41
CA PRO A 39 33.67 -11.03 -33.88
C PRO A 39 32.42 -11.56 -33.16
N ASP A 40 32.47 -12.80 -32.66
CA ASP A 40 31.44 -13.40 -31.84
C ASP A 40 31.43 -12.84 -30.40
N ALA A 41 32.59 -12.51 -29.80
CA ALA A 41 32.65 -11.85 -28.50
C ALA A 41 32.05 -10.44 -28.52
N ALA A 42 32.30 -9.66 -29.58
CA ALA A 42 31.71 -8.34 -29.76
C ALA A 42 30.18 -8.42 -29.99
N ARG A 43 29.72 -9.41 -30.77
CA ARG A 43 28.28 -9.69 -30.95
C ARG A 43 27.59 -10.08 -29.65
N LEU A 44 28.18 -11.02 -28.91
CA LEU A 44 27.64 -11.47 -27.63
C LEU A 44 27.59 -10.33 -26.61
N GLN A 45 28.57 -9.42 -26.60
CA GLN A 45 28.54 -8.22 -25.75
C GLN A 45 27.38 -7.29 -26.13
N ALA A 46 27.17 -7.03 -27.43
CA ALA A 46 26.05 -6.22 -27.90
C ALA A 46 24.68 -6.84 -27.58
N GLU A 47 24.53 -8.16 -27.68
CA GLU A 47 23.32 -8.88 -27.28
C GLU A 47 23.07 -8.79 -25.78
N LEU A 48 24.12 -8.89 -24.97
CA LEU A 48 24.05 -8.80 -23.51
C LEU A 48 23.69 -7.37 -23.06
N GLU A 49 24.22 -6.34 -23.73
CA GLU A 49 23.80 -4.95 -23.54
C GLU A 49 22.34 -4.71 -23.95
N ALA A 50 21.89 -5.30 -25.07
CA ALA A 50 20.50 -5.23 -25.50
C ALA A 50 19.55 -5.92 -24.50
N GLU A 51 19.91 -7.09 -23.98
CA GLU A 51 19.14 -7.78 -22.92
C GLU A 51 19.15 -6.99 -21.60
N ARG A 52 20.27 -6.38 -21.22
CA ARG A 52 20.34 -5.48 -20.05
C ARG A 52 19.43 -4.25 -20.22
N ALA A 53 19.39 -3.66 -21.41
CA ALA A 53 18.49 -2.54 -21.70
C ALA A 53 17.01 -2.95 -21.62
N LYS A 54 16.64 -4.12 -22.18
CA LYS A 54 15.28 -4.66 -22.08
C LYS A 54 14.90 -4.98 -20.64
N THR A 55 15.77 -5.62 -19.87
CA THR A 55 15.51 -5.95 -18.47
C THR A 55 15.37 -4.70 -17.61
N ALA A 56 16.16 -3.66 -17.84
CA ALA A 56 15.99 -2.35 -17.20
C ALA A 56 14.62 -1.74 -17.52
N GLN A 57 14.21 -1.73 -18.80
CA GLN A 57 12.90 -1.24 -19.23
C GLN A 57 11.73 -2.03 -18.62
N LEU A 58 11.83 -3.36 -18.58
CA LEU A 58 10.82 -4.22 -17.96
C LEU A 58 10.74 -3.99 -16.45
N THR A 59 11.88 -3.81 -15.78
CA THR A 59 11.93 -3.52 -14.34
C THR A 59 11.27 -2.18 -14.04
N GLU A 60 11.55 -1.16 -14.84
CA GLU A 60 10.90 0.15 -14.72
C GLU A 60 9.39 0.05 -14.94
N ARG A 61 8.94 -0.68 -15.97
CA ARG A 61 7.51 -0.93 -16.22
C ARG A 61 6.85 -1.67 -15.06
N VAL A 62 7.49 -2.71 -14.53
CA VAL A 62 6.97 -3.45 -13.36
C VAL A 62 6.87 -2.56 -12.14
N ASN A 63 7.87 -1.72 -11.88
CA ASN A 63 7.84 -0.76 -10.78
C ASN A 63 6.72 0.27 -10.96
N ALA A 64 6.54 0.81 -12.17
CA ALA A 64 5.45 1.72 -12.47
C ALA A 64 4.07 1.07 -12.30
N VAL A 65 3.92 -0.19 -12.71
CA VAL A 65 2.67 -0.96 -12.50
C VAL A 65 2.44 -1.21 -11.01
N ARG A 66 3.46 -1.64 -10.26
CA ARG A 66 3.37 -1.83 -8.81
C ARG A 66 2.95 -0.55 -8.10
N GLN A 67 3.57 0.58 -8.41
CA GLN A 67 3.22 1.86 -7.79
C GLN A 67 1.78 2.31 -8.11
N ARG A 68 1.28 2.00 -9.31
CA ARG A 68 -0.14 2.22 -9.66
C ARG A 68 -1.07 1.29 -8.90
N GLN A 69 -0.69 0.01 -8.75
CA GLN A 69 -1.46 -0.95 -7.97
C GLN A 69 -1.50 -0.57 -6.50
N ASP A 70 -0.35 -0.25 -5.89
CA ASP A 70 -0.24 0.16 -4.49
C ASP A 70 -1.06 1.42 -4.22
N SER A 71 -1.02 2.41 -5.11
CA SER A 71 -1.84 3.62 -4.95
C SER A 71 -3.35 3.35 -5.11
N SER A 72 -3.73 2.44 -6.02
CA SER A 72 -5.12 1.99 -6.18
C SER A 72 -5.60 1.22 -4.95
N VAL A 73 -4.82 0.26 -4.45
CA VAL A 73 -5.11 -0.51 -3.24
C VAL A 73 -5.24 0.42 -2.04
N ALA A 74 -4.29 1.33 -1.82
CA ALA A 74 -4.37 2.30 -0.73
C ALA A 74 -5.58 3.25 -0.84
N SER A 75 -6.06 3.53 -2.05
CA SER A 75 -7.30 4.29 -2.27
C SER A 75 -8.54 3.45 -1.90
N MET A 76 -8.57 2.18 -2.32
CA MET A 76 -9.66 1.25 -1.99
C MET A 76 -9.73 0.96 -0.50
N GLU A 77 -8.61 0.70 0.17
CA GLU A 77 -8.52 0.49 1.62
C GLU A 77 -9.06 1.70 2.40
N ARG A 78 -8.70 2.92 1.98
CA ARG A 78 -9.23 4.15 2.57
C ARG A 78 -10.75 4.29 2.35
N ARG A 79 -11.27 3.87 1.19
CA ARG A 79 -12.73 3.87 0.93
C ARG A 79 -13.45 2.82 1.77
N LEU A 80 -12.88 1.62 1.89
CA LEU A 80 -13.42 0.55 2.73
C LEU A 80 -13.48 0.98 4.19
N ALA A 81 -12.39 1.53 4.74
CA ALA A 81 -12.35 2.02 6.11
C ALA A 81 -13.46 3.06 6.40
N ARG A 82 -13.67 4.02 5.48
CA ARG A 82 -14.76 5.00 5.59
C ARG A 82 -16.14 4.35 5.55
N MET A 83 -16.37 3.43 4.62
CA MET A 83 -17.66 2.73 4.50
C MET A 83 -17.96 1.87 5.73
N THR A 84 -16.95 1.22 6.30
CA THR A 84 -17.11 0.46 7.56
C THR A 84 -17.48 1.37 8.72
N GLU A 85 -16.81 2.53 8.86
CA GLU A 85 -17.15 3.51 9.89
C GLU A 85 -18.58 4.04 9.74
N GLN A 86 -19.01 4.33 8.51
CA GLN A 86 -20.41 4.74 8.24
C GLN A 86 -21.41 3.64 8.61
N LEU A 87 -21.13 2.38 8.27
CA LEU A 87 -22.00 1.26 8.64
C LEU A 87 -22.11 1.08 10.17
N ASP A 88 -21.02 1.29 10.91
CA ASP A 88 -21.03 1.20 12.38
C ASP A 88 -21.88 2.31 13.00
N LEU A 89 -21.77 3.55 12.49
CA LEU A 89 -22.59 4.69 12.91
C LEU A 89 -24.09 4.42 12.66
N GLN A 90 -24.44 4.02 11.43
CA GLN A 90 -25.82 3.69 11.05
C GLN A 90 -26.39 2.54 11.87
N SER A 91 -25.58 1.51 12.17
CA SER A 91 -25.99 0.40 13.03
C SER A 91 -26.36 0.87 14.43
N LEU A 92 -25.59 1.82 14.98
CA LEU A 92 -25.82 2.37 16.31
C LEU A 92 -27.08 3.25 16.35
N GLU A 93 -27.34 4.02 15.28
CA GLU A 93 -28.56 4.81 15.12
C GLU A 93 -29.80 3.91 14.97
N MET A 94 -29.72 2.86 14.16
CA MET A 94 -30.79 1.88 14.01
C MET A 94 -31.14 1.23 15.36
N LEU A 95 -30.15 0.93 16.20
CA LEU A 95 -30.39 0.42 17.56
C LEU A 95 -31.11 1.43 18.45
N ARG A 96 -30.76 2.73 18.36
CA ARG A 96 -31.45 3.80 19.10
C ARG A 96 -32.91 3.93 18.67
N LEU A 97 -33.17 3.94 17.36
CA LEU A 97 -34.53 3.97 16.81
C LEU A 97 -35.35 2.75 17.23
N LYS A 98 -34.79 1.54 17.11
CA LYS A 98 -35.46 0.30 17.56
C LYS A 98 -35.84 0.36 19.04
N LYS A 99 -34.95 0.88 19.90
CA LYS A 99 -35.22 1.02 21.33
C LYS A 99 -36.30 2.06 21.63
N ALA A 100 -36.31 3.18 20.92
CA ALA A 100 -37.35 4.20 21.07
C ALA A 100 -38.72 3.66 20.60
N ASN A 101 -38.74 2.96 19.47
CA ASN A 101 -39.93 2.33 18.92
C ASN A 101 -40.48 1.23 19.86
N SER A 102 -39.62 0.38 20.43
CA SER A 102 -40.07 -0.65 21.39
C SER A 102 -40.72 -0.04 22.64
N LYS A 103 -40.16 1.06 23.16
CA LYS A 103 -40.76 1.81 24.28
C LYS A 103 -42.12 2.40 23.90
N LEU A 104 -42.25 2.93 22.68
CA LEU A 104 -43.51 3.48 22.18
C LEU A 104 -44.58 2.41 22.00
N ILE A 105 -44.22 1.24 21.47
CA ILE A 105 -45.13 0.07 21.38
C ILE A 105 -45.60 -0.34 22.78
N GLU A 106 -44.68 -0.44 23.74
CA GLU A 106 -45.03 -0.83 25.11
C GLU A 106 -45.94 0.19 25.78
N ALA A 107 -45.67 1.49 25.63
CA ALA A 107 -46.51 2.55 26.16
C ALA A 107 -47.91 2.54 25.53
N ASN A 108 -48.01 2.34 24.21
CA ASN A 108 -49.29 2.18 23.52
C ASN A 108 -50.06 0.95 24.00
N ARG A 109 -49.37 -0.17 24.23
CA ARG A 109 -50.00 -1.37 24.81
C ARG A 109 -50.60 -1.07 26.19
N GLN A 110 -49.84 -0.43 27.08
CA GLN A 110 -50.31 -0.06 28.42
C GLN A 110 -51.53 0.88 28.37
N LEU A 111 -51.55 1.83 27.44
CA LEU A 111 -52.70 2.71 27.24
C LEU A 111 -53.94 1.95 26.74
N ARG A 112 -53.76 1.01 25.80
CA ARG A 112 -54.87 0.19 25.28
C ARG A 112 -55.45 -0.71 26.37
N GLU A 113 -54.60 -1.36 27.15
CA GLU A 113 -55.02 -2.19 28.29
C GLU A 113 -55.75 -1.37 29.36
N GLY A 114 -55.24 -0.19 29.72
CA GLY A 114 -55.90 0.72 30.66
C GLY A 114 -57.25 1.25 30.13
N HIS A 115 -57.33 1.54 28.84
CA HIS A 115 -58.58 1.95 28.20
C HIS A 115 -59.61 0.83 28.19
N GLU A 116 -59.20 -0.41 27.86
CA GLU A 116 -60.07 -1.59 27.87
C GLU A 116 -60.57 -1.92 29.30
N ALA A 117 -59.71 -1.78 30.29
CA ALA A 117 -60.07 -1.91 31.70
C ALA A 117 -60.88 -0.72 32.26
N GLN A 118 -61.13 0.33 31.46
CA GLN A 118 -61.74 1.61 31.88
C GLN A 118 -61.02 2.29 33.05
N VAL A 119 -59.75 1.95 33.29
CA VAL A 119 -58.89 2.55 34.31
C VAL A 119 -57.66 3.11 33.60
N ILE A 120 -57.70 4.40 33.28
CA ILE A 120 -56.56 5.10 32.68
C ILE A 120 -55.85 5.86 33.79
N GLU A 121 -54.71 5.31 34.21
CA GLU A 121 -53.81 5.99 35.13
C GLU A 121 -53.20 7.24 34.46
N PRO A 122 -53.27 8.44 35.05
CA PRO A 122 -52.62 9.63 34.50
C PRO A 122 -51.12 9.45 34.25
N SER A 123 -50.47 8.61 35.06
CA SER A 123 -49.07 8.24 34.89
C SER A 123 -48.78 7.47 33.58
N ALA A 124 -49.75 6.71 33.06
CA ALA A 124 -49.63 5.99 31.79
C ALA A 124 -49.65 6.95 30.59
N ILE A 125 -50.50 7.98 30.63
CA ILE A 125 -50.54 9.05 29.62
C ILE A 125 -49.20 9.81 29.64
N ASN A 126 -48.69 10.16 30.82
CA ASN A 126 -47.39 10.83 30.90
C ASN A 126 -46.25 9.94 30.35
N ARG A 127 -46.26 8.63 30.62
CA ARG A 127 -45.28 7.69 30.06
C ARG A 127 -45.38 7.58 28.54
N SER A 128 -46.58 7.59 27.96
CA SER A 128 -46.75 7.54 26.50
C SER A 128 -46.26 8.81 25.83
N LEU A 129 -46.55 9.98 26.40
CA LEU A 129 -46.06 11.27 25.88
C LEU A 129 -44.54 11.36 25.93
N VAL A 130 -43.92 10.85 27.00
CA VAL A 130 -42.45 10.77 27.10
C VAL A 130 -41.89 9.81 26.03
N ALA A 131 -42.50 8.63 25.85
CA ALA A 131 -42.07 7.68 24.82
C ALA A 131 -42.22 8.24 23.39
N GLU A 132 -43.28 9.01 23.13
CA GLU A 132 -43.51 9.70 21.86
C GLU A 132 -42.47 10.79 21.60
N LEU A 133 -42.17 11.61 22.61
CA LEU A 133 -41.08 12.59 22.51
C LEU A 133 -39.71 11.95 22.31
N GLU A 134 -39.43 10.81 22.97
CA GLU A 134 -38.20 10.05 22.75
C GLU A 134 -38.13 9.46 21.34
N ALA A 135 -39.24 8.96 20.80
CA ALA A 135 -39.33 8.46 19.43
C ALA A 135 -39.10 9.57 18.39
N LEU A 136 -39.78 10.71 18.51
CA LEU A 136 -39.62 11.87 17.62
C LEU A 136 -38.20 12.43 17.67
N ARG A 137 -37.57 12.47 18.86
CA ARG A 137 -36.18 12.90 18.99
C ARG A 137 -35.22 11.92 18.33
N ALA A 138 -35.46 10.61 18.45
CA ALA A 138 -34.63 9.60 17.82
C ALA A 138 -34.76 9.64 16.29
N GLU A 139 -35.98 9.82 15.78
CA GLU A 139 -36.27 10.02 14.36
C GLU A 139 -35.57 11.28 13.83
N ARG A 140 -35.73 12.42 14.50
CA ARG A 140 -35.07 13.66 14.10
C ARG A 140 -33.54 13.55 14.13
N ALA A 141 -32.97 12.83 15.09
CA ALA A 141 -31.53 12.61 15.16
C ALA A 141 -31.05 11.75 13.97
N SER A 142 -31.82 10.72 13.59
CA SER A 142 -31.54 9.90 12.41
C SER A 142 -31.60 10.71 11.12
N GLU A 143 -32.64 11.55 10.95
CA GLU A 143 -32.75 12.43 9.78
C GLU A 143 -31.55 13.37 9.65
N LEU A 144 -31.12 13.98 10.76
CA LEU A 144 -29.97 14.88 10.76
C LEU A 144 -28.67 14.15 10.40
N ALA A 145 -28.47 12.94 10.92
CA ALA A 145 -27.31 12.12 10.58
C ALA A 145 -27.30 11.73 9.10
N GLU A 146 -28.45 11.31 8.55
CA GLU A 146 -28.59 11.04 7.11
C GLU A 146 -28.30 12.27 6.25
N MET A 147 -28.77 13.46 6.68
CA MET A 147 -28.48 14.71 5.99
C MET A 147 -26.99 15.08 6.05
N GLU A 148 -26.33 14.89 7.20
CA GLU A 148 -24.89 15.11 7.36
C GLU A 148 -24.07 14.16 6.48
N ASP A 149 -24.47 12.89 6.38
CA ASP A 149 -23.86 11.90 5.49
C ASP A 149 -24.00 12.30 4.02
N VAL A 150 -25.21 12.67 3.58
CA VAL A 150 -25.47 13.13 2.21
C VAL A 150 -24.66 14.39 1.90
N LEU A 151 -24.60 15.36 2.82
CA LEU A 151 -23.78 16.56 2.65
C LEU A 151 -22.28 16.22 2.60
N GLY A 152 -21.83 15.26 3.41
CA GLY A 152 -20.46 14.75 3.41
C GLY A 152 -20.07 14.12 2.07
N GLU A 153 -21.00 13.44 1.40
CA GLU A 153 -20.78 12.82 0.09
C GLU A 153 -20.90 13.83 -1.08
N LEU A 154 -21.78 14.83 -0.97
CA LEU A 154 -21.93 15.90 -1.96
C LEU A 154 -20.76 16.91 -1.96
N LYS A 155 -20.19 17.22 -0.78
CA LYS A 155 -19.08 18.18 -0.64
C LYS A 155 -17.87 17.91 -1.54
N PRO A 156 -17.33 16.67 -1.65
CA PRO A 156 -16.24 16.38 -2.57
C PRO A 156 -16.65 16.46 -4.05
N LEU A 157 -17.93 16.23 -4.39
CA LEU A 157 -18.43 16.35 -5.77
C LEU A 157 -18.53 17.81 -6.21
N MET A 158 -18.95 18.71 -5.31
CA MET A 158 -18.99 20.16 -5.58
C MET A 158 -17.58 20.76 -5.68
N GLY A 159 -16.65 20.37 -4.81
CA GLY A 159 -15.25 20.84 -4.87
C GLY A 159 -14.43 20.25 -6.03
N ALA A 160 -14.86 19.13 -6.61
CA ALA A 160 -14.29 18.61 -7.85
C ALA A 160 -14.77 19.42 -9.08
N GLY A 161 -16.03 19.89 -9.07
CA GLY A 161 -16.59 20.73 -10.14
C GLY A 161 -15.95 22.12 -10.28
N GLU A 162 -15.42 22.70 -9.19
CA GLU A 162 -14.69 23.98 -9.25
C GLU A 162 -13.26 23.88 -9.79
N ARG A 163 -12.68 22.67 -9.91
CA ARG A 163 -11.33 22.48 -10.47
C ARG A 163 -11.32 22.24 -11.98
N ASP A 164 -12.49 22.03 -12.57
CA ASP A 164 -12.68 21.77 -14.00
C ASP A 164 -13.35 22.95 -14.74
N ALA A 165 -13.46 24.13 -14.10
CA ALA A 165 -13.93 25.39 -14.70
C ALA A 165 -12.85 26.48 -14.63
#